data_AF-A0A1X7VP60-F1
#
_entry.id   AF-A0A1X7VP60-F1
#
_cell.length_a   1.000
_cell.length_b   1.000
_cell.length_c   1.000
_cell.angle_alpha   90.00
_cell.angle_beta   90.00
_cell.angle_gamma   90.00
#
_symmetry.space_group_name_H-M   'P 1'
#
loop_
_entity.id
_entity.type
_entity.pdbx_description
1 polymer ?
#
loop_
_entity_poly.entity_id
_entity_poly.type
_entity_poly.pdbx_seq_one_letter_code
_entity_poly.pdbx_strand_id
1 'polypeptide(L)'
;YGSIIEPNHNDINSYYVDGVSITRGFPRQHVWTLIAGLLESSDYVLTNDHRYNCPCSQGSPQNSTLQSFIGNDYFCESGNSATDRTFQYILYTSDPLWDGKGCGSLEGNCCTSRPSLPWFNKVLNTTTTDYLELRVCGDESTGNQDVPVSFYELYVK
;
A
#
# COMPACT_ATOMS: atom_id res chain seq x y z
N TYR A 1 -1.69 6.36 -7.42
CA TYR A 1 -2.31 5.13 -8.03
C TYR A 1 -3.42 5.35 -9.09
N GLY A 2 -3.23 5.03 -10.40
CA GLY A 2 -4.38 4.95 -11.34
C GLY A 2 -4.08 4.81 -12.84
N SER A 3 -3.96 3.58 -13.34
CA SER A 3 -4.14 3.12 -14.74
C SER A 3 -3.42 3.84 -15.90
N ILE A 4 -2.20 4.32 -15.68
CA ILE A 4 -1.17 4.14 -16.71
C ILE A 4 -0.09 3.36 -15.98
N ILE A 5 0.48 2.35 -16.63
CA ILE A 5 1.83 1.93 -16.23
C ILE A 5 2.71 3.14 -16.55
N GLU A 6 2.69 4.14 -15.68
CA GLU A 6 3.68 5.18 -15.64
C GLU A 6 5.00 4.41 -15.53
N PRO A 7 5.96 4.61 -16.44
CA PRO A 7 7.22 3.86 -16.46
C PRO A 7 7.93 3.80 -15.10
N ASN A 8 7.60 4.75 -14.22
CA ASN A 8 8.16 4.94 -12.90
C ASN A 8 7.64 3.96 -11.84
N HIS A 9 6.53 3.23 -12.08
CA HIS A 9 5.92 2.31 -11.10
C HIS A 9 6.35 0.84 -11.22
N ASN A 10 7.25 0.54 -12.15
CA ASN A 10 7.70 -0.84 -12.40
C ASN A 10 9.07 -1.16 -11.81
N ASP A 11 9.66 -0.21 -11.09
CA ASP A 11 11.03 -0.32 -10.63
C ASP A 11 11.07 -0.32 -9.10
N ILE A 12 11.60 -1.41 -8.53
CA ILE A 12 11.90 -1.48 -7.11
C ILE A 12 12.88 -0.38 -6.67
N ASN A 13 13.61 0.22 -7.61
CA ASN A 13 14.50 1.35 -7.38
C ASN A 13 13.79 2.71 -7.32
N SER A 14 12.54 2.79 -7.74
CA SER A 14 11.72 4.01 -7.82
C SER A 14 10.64 4.05 -6.72
N TYR A 15 9.77 5.06 -6.80
CA TYR A 15 8.46 5.10 -6.16
C TYR A 15 7.48 4.24 -6.97
N TYR A 16 7.07 3.10 -6.42
CA TYR A 16 6.12 2.18 -7.07
C TYR A 16 4.82 2.04 -6.28
N VAL A 17 4.69 2.82 -5.20
CA VAL A 17 3.61 2.76 -4.22
C VAL A 17 3.48 4.11 -3.50
N ASP A 18 2.24 4.50 -3.22
CA ASP A 18 1.89 5.46 -2.18
C ASP A 18 1.83 4.72 -0.84
N GLY A 19 2.83 4.89 0.03
CA GLY A 19 2.94 4.13 1.29
C GLY A 19 4.37 3.80 1.70
N VAL A 20 4.60 2.58 2.19
CA VAL A 20 5.91 2.13 2.70
C VAL A 20 6.44 0.94 1.92
N SER A 21 7.69 1.05 1.47
CA SER A 21 8.45 -0.01 0.79
C SER A 21 9.58 -0.48 1.71
N ILE A 22 9.58 -1.76 2.05
CA ILE A 22 10.65 -2.40 2.83
C ILE A 22 11.44 -3.32 1.90
N THR A 23 12.74 -3.07 1.81
CA THR A 23 13.64 -3.80 0.91
C THR A 23 14.97 -4.12 1.58
N ARG A 24 15.81 -4.90 0.91
CA ARG A 24 17.15 -5.25 1.40
C ARG A 24 18.19 -5.35 0.29
N GLY A 25 19.45 -5.16 0.68
CA GLY A 25 20.62 -5.51 -0.12
C GLY A 25 20.83 -4.65 -1.36
N PHE A 26 21.84 -5.01 -2.15
CA PHE A 26 22.17 -4.38 -3.42
C PHE A 26 22.66 -5.45 -4.41
N PRO A 27 21.92 -5.71 -5.53
CA PRO A 27 20.70 -5.03 -5.97
C PRO A 27 19.53 -5.24 -5.00
N ARG A 28 18.63 -4.26 -4.98
CA ARG A 28 17.51 -4.21 -4.04
C ARG A 28 16.57 -5.40 -4.23
N GLN A 29 16.22 -6.05 -3.13
CA GLN A 29 15.26 -7.15 -3.08
C GLN A 29 14.07 -6.77 -2.21
N HIS A 30 12.87 -7.14 -2.65
CA HIS A 30 11.63 -6.85 -1.95
C HIS A 30 11.51 -7.69 -0.67
N VAL A 31 11.01 -7.08 0.40
CA VAL A 31 10.69 -7.75 1.67
C VAL A 31 9.20 -7.62 1.97
N TRP A 32 8.67 -6.39 1.96
CA TRP A 32 7.26 -6.11 2.22
C TRP A 32 6.84 -4.74 1.65
N THR A 33 5.56 -4.58 1.33
CA THR A 33 4.97 -3.30 0.94
C THR A 33 3.70 -3.00 1.75
N LEU A 34 3.58 -1.78 2.25
CA LEU A 34 2.34 -1.24 2.79
C LEU A 34 1.81 -0.18 1.82
N ILE A 35 0.59 -0.35 1.34
CA ILE A 35 -0.01 0.46 0.27
C ILE A 35 -1.17 1.26 0.86
N ALA A 36 -1.23 2.56 0.58
CA ALA A 36 -2.37 3.40 0.92
C ALA A 36 -3.33 3.48 -0.28
N GLY A 37 -4.56 2.98 -0.11
CA GLY A 37 -5.65 3.22 -1.06
C GLY A 37 -6.24 4.62 -0.89
N LEU A 38 -6.87 5.15 -1.93
CA LEU A 38 -7.55 6.46 -1.86
C LEU A 38 -8.94 6.38 -1.21
N LEU A 39 -9.68 5.30 -1.45
CA LEU A 39 -11.02 5.05 -0.92
C LEU A 39 -11.19 3.57 -0.58
N GLU A 40 -11.83 3.28 0.55
CA GLU A 40 -12.13 1.92 1.00
C GLU A 40 -13.59 1.46 0.77
N SER A 41 -14.50 2.41 0.56
CA SER A 41 -15.95 2.16 0.49
C SER A 41 -16.62 2.52 -0.84
N SER A 42 -15.88 3.13 -1.78
CA SER A 42 -16.38 3.47 -3.11
C SER A 42 -15.24 3.62 -4.12
N ASP A 43 -15.53 4.03 -5.36
CA ASP A 43 -14.56 4.51 -6.33
C ASP A 43 -14.39 6.03 -6.28
N TYR A 44 -13.45 6.56 -7.06
CA TYR A 44 -13.25 8.00 -7.21
C TYR A 44 -14.15 8.58 -8.30
N VAL A 45 -14.82 9.69 -7.99
CA VAL A 45 -15.84 10.30 -8.85
C VAL A 45 -15.39 10.58 -10.29
N LEU A 46 -14.13 10.92 -10.53
CA LEU A 46 -13.66 11.32 -11.87
C LEU A 46 -13.41 10.13 -12.81
N THR A 47 -13.09 8.94 -12.29
CA THR A 47 -12.78 7.77 -13.13
C THR A 47 -13.81 6.66 -13.01
N ASN A 48 -14.46 6.51 -11.85
CA ASN A 48 -15.51 5.53 -11.58
C ASN A 48 -15.13 4.09 -11.99
N ASP A 49 -13.89 3.68 -11.68
CA ASP A 49 -13.33 2.40 -12.10
C ASP A 49 -12.41 1.72 -11.05
N HIS A 50 -12.49 2.17 -9.79
CA HIS A 50 -11.74 1.64 -8.64
C HIS A 50 -10.21 1.66 -8.79
N ARG A 51 -9.64 2.36 -9.79
CA ARG A 51 -8.18 2.37 -10.03
C ARG A 51 -7.37 2.99 -8.88
N TYR A 52 -8.00 3.73 -7.98
CA TYR A 52 -7.36 4.34 -6.83
C TYR A 52 -7.52 3.52 -5.54
N ASN A 53 -8.27 2.42 -5.59
CA ASN A 53 -8.52 1.56 -4.44
C ASN A 53 -7.38 0.55 -4.28
N CYS A 54 -7.33 -0.08 -3.11
CA CYS A 54 -6.36 -1.12 -2.84
C CYS A 54 -6.40 -2.28 -3.87
N PRO A 55 -5.27 -2.95 -4.16
CA PRO A 55 -5.23 -4.10 -5.05
C PRO A 55 -6.15 -5.25 -4.62
N CYS A 56 -6.34 -5.43 -3.32
CA CYS A 56 -7.21 -6.44 -2.73
C CYS A 56 -8.69 -6.02 -2.67
N SER A 57 -9.03 -4.76 -2.97
CA SER A 57 -10.42 -4.28 -2.90
C SER A 57 -11.29 -4.94 -3.97
N GLN A 58 -12.56 -5.17 -3.63
CA GLN A 58 -13.53 -5.71 -4.58
C GLN A 58 -13.67 -4.77 -5.80
N GLY A 59 -13.52 -5.34 -7.01
CA GLY A 59 -13.66 -4.59 -8.26
C GLY A 59 -12.45 -3.72 -8.63
N SER A 60 -11.38 -3.73 -7.81
CA SER A 60 -10.16 -2.99 -8.12
C SER A 60 -9.38 -3.63 -9.28
N PRO A 61 -9.00 -2.86 -10.32
CA PRO A 61 -8.12 -3.36 -11.37
C PRO A 61 -6.66 -3.49 -10.90
N GLN A 62 -6.31 -2.93 -9.73
CA GLN A 62 -4.93 -2.81 -9.27
C GLN A 62 -4.26 -4.16 -8.98
N ASN A 63 -5.03 -5.21 -8.69
CA ASN A 63 -4.47 -6.55 -8.55
C ASN A 63 -3.76 -7.04 -9.83
N SER A 64 -4.23 -6.62 -11.00
CA SER A 64 -3.64 -7.00 -12.30
C SER A 64 -2.39 -6.19 -12.67
N THR A 65 -2.16 -5.06 -12.00
CA THR A 65 -1.04 -4.14 -12.24
C THR A 65 -0.01 -4.17 -11.12
N LEU A 66 -0.20 -5.01 -10.10
CA LEU A 66 0.75 -5.18 -9.02
C LEU A 66 2.07 -5.75 -9.56
N GLN A 67 3.18 -5.15 -9.16
CA GLN A 67 4.49 -5.59 -9.61
C GLN A 67 4.78 -7.01 -9.15
N SER A 68 5.32 -7.83 -10.04
CA SER A 68 5.55 -9.25 -9.79
C SER A 68 6.48 -9.50 -8.60
N PHE A 69 7.40 -8.58 -8.31
CA PHE A 69 8.31 -8.67 -7.16
C PHE A 69 7.60 -8.46 -5.81
N ILE A 70 6.42 -7.82 -5.79
CA ILE A 70 5.61 -7.65 -4.56
C ILE A 70 4.88 -8.95 -4.26
N GLY A 71 4.30 -9.58 -5.30
CA GLY A 71 3.53 -10.81 -5.17
C GLY A 71 2.48 -10.72 -4.06
N ASN A 72 2.59 -11.62 -3.08
CA ASN A 72 1.74 -11.66 -1.90
C ASN A 72 2.44 -11.09 -0.65
N ASP A 73 3.43 -10.21 -0.78
CA ASP A 73 4.15 -9.64 0.36
C ASP A 73 3.74 -8.17 0.55
N TYR A 74 2.43 -7.93 0.60
CA TYR A 74 1.88 -6.61 0.83
C TYR A 74 0.67 -6.62 1.76
N PHE A 75 0.41 -5.45 2.32
CA PHE A 75 -0.88 -5.11 2.90
C PHE A 75 -1.33 -3.74 2.34
N CYS A 76 -2.63 -3.57 2.12
CA CYS A 76 -3.20 -2.33 1.61
C CYS A 76 -4.45 -1.98 2.39
N GLU A 77 -4.60 -0.71 2.71
CA GLU A 77 -5.78 -0.15 3.40
C GLU A 77 -5.95 1.31 2.99
N SER A 78 -7.16 1.85 3.07
CA SER A 78 -7.43 3.29 2.93
C SER A 78 -8.04 3.84 4.20
N GLY A 79 -7.60 5.03 4.63
CA GLY A 79 -8.23 5.73 5.76
C GLY A 79 -9.51 6.50 5.38
N ASN A 80 -9.90 6.50 4.10
CA ASN A 80 -11.04 7.28 3.61
C ASN A 80 -12.29 6.41 3.40
N SER A 81 -13.15 6.42 4.42
CA SER A 81 -14.42 5.69 4.47
C SER A 81 -15.59 6.36 3.73
N ALA A 82 -15.31 7.39 2.92
CA ALA A 82 -16.34 8.06 2.14
C ALA A 82 -17.07 7.08 1.19
N THR A 83 -18.39 7.15 1.18
CA THR A 83 -19.27 6.37 0.29
C THR A 83 -19.80 7.20 -0.88
N ASP A 84 -19.54 8.50 -0.87
CA ASP A 84 -19.99 9.48 -1.86
C ASP A 84 -18.98 9.70 -3.00
N ARG A 85 -17.94 8.86 -3.06
CA ARG A 85 -16.91 8.87 -4.11
C ARG A 85 -15.96 10.06 -4.08
N THR A 86 -15.91 10.75 -2.95
CA THR A 86 -15.08 11.93 -2.76
C THR A 86 -13.87 11.66 -1.87
N PHE A 87 -12.86 12.52 -1.99
CA PHE A 87 -11.77 12.63 -1.03
C PHE A 87 -11.52 14.11 -0.72
N GLN A 88 -10.81 14.36 0.36
CA GLN A 88 -10.41 15.69 0.82
C GLN A 88 -8.90 15.72 1.01
N TYR A 89 -8.28 16.89 0.82
CA TYR A 89 -6.86 17.12 1.11
C TYR A 89 -6.63 17.31 2.62
N ILE A 90 -6.94 16.27 3.40
CA ILE A 90 -6.79 16.23 4.85
C ILE A 90 -6.10 14.94 5.26
N LEU A 91 -5.55 14.92 6.48
CA LEU A 91 -5.15 13.69 7.11
C LEU A 91 -6.38 12.98 7.70
N TYR A 92 -6.69 11.80 7.17
CA TYR A 92 -7.74 10.94 7.71
C TYR A 92 -7.23 10.24 8.98
N THR A 93 -7.62 10.74 10.14
CA THR A 93 -7.15 10.19 11.45
C THR A 93 -8.14 9.27 12.13
N SER A 94 -9.38 9.18 11.65
CA SER A 94 -10.42 8.32 12.24
C SER A 94 -10.19 6.84 11.97
N ASP A 95 -9.47 6.53 10.90
CA ASP A 95 -9.19 5.19 10.45
C ASP A 95 -7.70 5.06 10.06
N PRO A 96 -6.84 4.64 11.01
CA PRO A 96 -5.40 4.56 10.78
C PRO A 96 -5.03 3.53 9.72
N LEU A 97 -4.17 3.91 8.79
CA LEU A 97 -3.67 3.00 7.76
C LEU A 97 -2.92 1.81 8.35
N TRP A 98 -3.16 0.65 7.74
CA TRP A 98 -2.47 -0.62 7.93
C TRP A 98 -2.68 -1.26 9.31
N ASP A 99 -3.80 -0.97 9.96
CA ASP A 99 -4.17 -1.58 11.23
C ASP A 99 -5.10 -2.80 11.07
N GLY A 100 -5.64 -3.02 9.87
CA GLY A 100 -6.55 -4.13 9.57
C GLY A 100 -7.95 -3.95 10.15
N LYS A 101 -8.36 -2.72 10.42
CA LYS A 101 -9.66 -2.34 10.97
C LYS A 101 -10.22 -1.17 10.18
N GLY A 102 -11.47 -0.79 10.47
CA GLY A 102 -12.15 0.30 9.75
C GLY A 102 -12.60 -0.03 8.34
N CYS A 103 -11.98 -1.04 7.72
CA CYS A 103 -12.22 -1.61 6.41
C CYS A 103 -13.66 -1.50 5.90
N GLY A 104 -13.81 -0.61 4.94
CA GLY A 104 -15.00 -0.33 4.19
C GLY A 104 -15.51 -1.52 3.39
N SER A 105 -16.68 -1.31 2.77
CA SER A 105 -17.39 -2.39 2.07
C SER A 105 -16.59 -3.03 0.92
N LEU A 106 -15.62 -2.31 0.32
CA LEU A 106 -14.77 -2.84 -0.74
C LEU A 106 -13.47 -3.44 -0.22
N GLU A 107 -13.00 -3.08 0.97
CA GLU A 107 -11.71 -3.51 1.54
C GLU A 107 -11.81 -4.72 2.49
N GLY A 108 -12.98 -5.33 2.65
CA GLY A 108 -13.13 -6.51 3.51
C GLY A 108 -12.15 -7.67 3.21
N ASN A 109 -11.77 -7.87 1.95
CA ASN A 109 -10.74 -8.84 1.58
C ASN A 109 -9.33 -8.40 2.01
N CYS A 110 -9.02 -7.10 1.96
CA CYS A 110 -7.74 -6.56 2.38
C CYS A 110 -7.47 -6.88 3.85
N CYS A 111 -8.45 -6.63 4.71
CA CYS A 111 -8.29 -6.77 6.16
C CYS A 111 -8.40 -8.19 6.69
N THR A 112 -8.94 -9.11 5.88
CA THR A 112 -9.00 -10.53 6.21
C THR A 112 -7.89 -11.33 5.54
N SER A 113 -7.14 -10.72 4.61
CA SER A 113 -6.11 -11.40 3.82
C SER A 113 -4.90 -11.88 4.62
N ARG A 114 -4.70 -11.37 5.85
CA ARG A 114 -3.52 -11.71 6.68
C ARG A 114 -3.90 -11.99 8.13
N PRO A 115 -3.50 -13.16 8.68
CA PRO A 115 -3.78 -13.49 10.07
C PRO A 115 -2.93 -12.68 11.06
N SER A 116 -1.88 -12.00 10.61
CA SER A 116 -0.89 -11.33 11.46
C SER A 116 -1.08 -9.82 11.60
N LEU A 117 -2.13 -9.22 11.00
CA LEU A 117 -2.35 -7.77 11.09
C LEU A 117 -2.37 -7.28 12.55
N PRO A 118 -1.79 -6.10 12.84
CA PRO A 118 -1.16 -5.14 11.90
C PRO A 118 0.30 -5.49 11.52
N TRP A 119 0.80 -6.62 11.99
CA TRP A 119 2.19 -7.04 11.76
C TRP A 119 2.32 -7.83 10.47
N PHE A 120 3.43 -7.64 9.77
CA PHE A 120 3.87 -8.58 8.76
C PHE A 120 4.91 -9.54 9.33
N ASN A 121 4.95 -10.76 8.79
CA ASN A 121 6.03 -11.70 9.04
C ASN A 121 6.56 -12.20 7.69
N LYS A 122 7.84 -11.92 7.44
CA LYS A 122 8.52 -12.35 6.21
C LYS A 122 9.70 -13.23 6.55
N VAL A 123 9.64 -14.48 6.11
CA VAL A 123 10.80 -15.38 6.10
C VAL A 123 11.51 -15.20 4.76
N LEU A 124 12.80 -14.87 4.83
CA LEU A 124 13.65 -14.75 3.65
C LEU A 124 14.14 -16.15 3.22
N ASN A 125 14.24 -16.38 1.91
CA ASN A 125 14.70 -17.67 1.38
C ASN A 125 16.17 -17.98 1.69
N THR A 126 16.94 -16.95 2.07
CA THR A 126 18.35 -17.08 2.45
C THR A 126 18.64 -16.22 3.67
N THR A 127 19.49 -16.72 4.57
CA THR A 127 20.09 -15.90 5.62
C THR A 127 20.94 -14.81 4.97
N THR A 128 20.90 -13.60 5.52
CA THR A 128 21.63 -12.46 4.99
C THR A 128 22.16 -11.54 6.09
N THR A 129 23.16 -10.73 5.73
CA THR A 129 23.64 -9.58 6.51
C THR A 129 23.33 -8.26 5.81
N ASP A 130 22.50 -8.29 4.77
CA ASP A 130 22.06 -7.08 4.06
C ASP A 130 21.32 -6.14 5.02
N TYR A 131 21.57 -4.84 4.87
CA TYR A 131 20.76 -3.84 5.54
C TYR A 131 19.32 -3.87 5.02
N LEU A 132 18.39 -3.73 5.95
CA LEU A 132 17.00 -3.39 5.64
C LEU A 132 16.89 -1.90 5.36
N GLU A 133 16.13 -1.57 4.34
CA GLU A 133 15.78 -0.20 3.96
C GLU A 133 14.26 -0.05 4.07
N LEU A 134 13.81 0.99 4.78
CA LEU A 134 12.43 1.44 4.79
C LEU A 134 12.36 2.77 4.02
N ARG A 135 11.51 2.82 3.00
CA ARG A 135 11.20 4.05 2.26
C ARG A 135 9.73 4.39 2.40
N VAL A 136 9.45 5.64 2.73
CA VAL A 136 8.11 6.23 2.54
C VAL A 136 8.09 6.76 1.11
N CYS A 137 7.14 6.27 0.32
CA CYS A 137 7.02 6.53 -1.11
C CYS A 137 5.71 7.25 -1.39
N GLY A 138 5.73 8.16 -2.35
CA GLY A 138 4.57 8.78 -2.98
C GLY A 138 4.88 8.96 -4.46
N ASP A 139 3.90 8.71 -5.32
CA ASP A 139 4.05 8.79 -6.78
C ASP A 139 3.76 10.18 -7.38
N GLU A 140 3.23 11.10 -6.57
CA GLU A 140 2.91 12.48 -6.91
C GLU A 140 3.73 13.50 -6.09
N SER A 141 3.47 14.78 -6.37
CA SER A 141 4.01 15.89 -5.58
C SER A 141 3.55 15.87 -4.12
N THR A 142 4.26 16.58 -3.24
CA THR A 142 4.02 16.64 -1.78
C THR A 142 2.73 17.34 -1.34
N GLY A 143 1.75 17.55 -2.23
CA GLY A 143 0.53 18.31 -1.93
C GLY A 143 -0.71 17.46 -1.64
N ASN A 144 -0.68 16.16 -1.95
CA ASN A 144 -1.88 15.33 -1.99
C ASN A 144 -1.69 13.83 -1.69
N GLN A 145 -0.51 13.41 -1.23
CA GLN A 145 -0.18 12.00 -0.99
C GLN A 145 0.64 11.80 0.28
N ASP A 146 0.26 12.49 1.34
CA ASP A 146 0.98 12.39 2.61
C ASP A 146 0.59 11.09 3.33
N VAL A 147 1.59 10.24 3.57
CA VAL A 147 1.47 9.04 4.40
C VAL A 147 2.38 9.18 5.62
N PRO A 148 1.96 9.92 6.66
CA PRO A 148 2.81 10.19 7.80
C PRO A 148 3.11 8.91 8.58
N VAL A 149 4.40 8.60 8.72
CA VAL A 149 4.89 7.49 9.55
C VAL A 149 5.49 8.08 10.83
N SER A 150 4.85 7.79 11.97
CA SER A 150 5.29 8.29 13.28
C SER A 150 6.30 7.37 13.96
N PHE A 151 6.15 6.05 13.77
CA PHE A 151 6.94 5.04 14.46
C PHE A 151 6.98 3.74 13.65
N TYR A 152 8.08 3.00 13.75
CA TYR A 152 8.23 1.68 13.16
C TYR A 152 9.07 0.79 14.07
N GLU A 153 8.75 -0.50 14.09
CA GLU A 153 9.55 -1.54 14.75
C GLU A 153 9.86 -2.65 13.75
N LEU A 154 11.13 -3.02 13.67
CA LEU A 154 11.60 -4.12 12.85
C LEU A 154 12.35 -5.10 13.73
N TYR A 155 11.81 -6.31 13.84
CA TYR A 155 12.40 -7.40 14.60
C TYR A 155 12.96 -8.43 13.61
N VAL A 156 14.27 -8.68 13.69
CA VAL A 156 14.98 -9.63 12.82
C VAL A 156 15.49 -10.80 13.66
N LYS A 157 15.36 -12.01 13.14
CA LYS A 157 15.81 -13.25 13.79
C LYS A 157 16.81 -13.99 12.91
#